data_AF-A0A3A9G509-F1
#
_entry.id   AF-A0A3A9G509-F1
#
_cell.length_a   1.000
_cell.length_b   1.000
_cell.length_c   1.000
_cell.angle_alpha   90.00
_cell.angle_beta   90.00
_cell.angle_gamma   90.00
#
_symmetry.space_group_name_H-M   'P 1'
#
loop_
_entity.id
_entity.type
_entity.pdbx_description
1 polymer ?
#
loop_
_entity_poly.entity_id
_entity_poly.type
_entity_poly.pdbx_seq_one_letter_code
_entity_poly.pdbx_strand_id
1 'polypeptide(L)'
;MSTILSIGVYLLESYAIYRLAIIRNLPNPIFAFIPFFQLFMLGQIGDSLKYLNPQVNSMFGNIPLSYALPLISIAQSLLRYPFSGIANLVLSFGTLLVYYLIFSFYVPRWCVLFTAISCLPTIVLALSILSVIPVFGAFFGMAEIVLGLASILTPVVGPLLILYSIRGRRW
;
A
#
# COMPACT_ATOMS: atom_id res chain seq x y z
N MET A 1 5.60 -6.03 -18.31
CA MET A 1 6.64 -5.14 -17.76
C MET A 1 7.99 -5.78 -18.00
N SER A 2 9.00 -5.03 -18.44
CA SER A 2 10.36 -5.55 -18.50
C SER A 2 10.81 -5.87 -17.07
N THR A 3 11.41 -7.05 -16.86
CA THR A 3 11.86 -7.57 -15.56
C THR A 3 12.69 -6.54 -14.78
N ILE A 4 13.47 -5.72 -15.49
CA ILE A 4 14.28 -4.63 -14.94
C ILE A 4 13.42 -3.55 -14.26
N LEU A 5 12.30 -3.15 -14.86
CA LEU A 5 11.44 -2.10 -14.32
C LEU A 5 10.75 -2.58 -13.03
N SER A 6 10.29 -3.83 -13.00
CA SER A 6 9.73 -4.45 -11.80
C SER A 6 10.74 -4.51 -10.64
N ILE A 7 12.00 -4.85 -10.92
CA ILE A 7 13.07 -4.83 -9.91
C ILE A 7 13.35 -3.41 -9.42
N GLY A 8 13.38 -2.42 -10.33
CA GLY A 8 13.58 -1.02 -9.96
C GLY A 8 12.47 -0.47 -9.05
N VAL A 9 11.21 -0.78 -9.35
CA VAL A 9 10.05 -0.42 -8.50
C VAL A 9 10.17 -1.07 -7.13
N TYR A 10 10.49 -2.37 -7.08
CA TYR A 10 10.68 -3.11 -5.84
C TYR A 10 11.77 -2.49 -4.96
N LEU A 11 12.93 -2.16 -5.54
CA LEU A 11 14.04 -1.55 -4.80
C LEU A 11 13.67 -0.15 -4.29
N LEU A 12 12.93 0.62 -5.08
CA LEU A 12 12.45 1.94 -4.68
C LEU A 12 11.48 1.86 -3.50
N GLU A 13 10.52 0.93 -3.55
CA GLU A 13 9.57 0.68 -2.46
C GLU A 13 10.27 0.19 -1.20
N SER A 14 11.16 -0.81 -1.34
CA SER A 14 11.98 -1.32 -0.26
C SER A 14 12.81 -0.21 0.40
N TYR A 15 13.40 0.68 -0.40
CA TYR A 15 14.18 1.81 0.09
C TYR A 15 13.32 2.84 0.81
N ALA A 16 12.12 3.14 0.32
CA ALA A 16 11.18 4.06 0.96
C ALA A 16 10.74 3.54 2.33
N ILE A 17 10.37 2.26 2.41
CA ILE A 17 9.99 1.59 3.66
C ILE A 17 11.19 1.52 4.62
N TYR A 18 12.37 1.17 4.11
CA TYR A 18 13.61 1.17 4.90
C TYR A 18 13.84 2.54 5.53
N ARG A 19 13.87 3.62 4.74
CA ARG A 19 14.10 4.99 5.23
C ARG A 19 13.08 5.41 6.28
N LEU A 20 11.79 5.09 6.09
CA LEU A 20 10.75 5.31 7.10
C LEU A 20 11.03 4.54 8.39
N ALA A 21 11.38 3.27 8.28
CA ALA A 21 11.65 2.41 9.43
C ALA A 21 12.82 2.93 10.27
N ILE A 22 13.90 3.41 9.64
CA ILE A 22 15.02 4.02 10.39
C ILE A 22 14.55 5.29 11.10
N ILE A 23 13.87 6.23 10.41
CA ILE A 23 13.41 7.51 11.02
C ILE A 23 12.50 7.26 12.23
N ARG A 24 11.80 6.13 12.24
CA ARG A 24 10.86 5.72 13.27
C ARG A 24 11.49 4.85 14.36
N ASN A 25 12.79 4.56 14.26
CA ASN A 25 13.52 3.66 15.15
C ASN A 25 12.84 2.29 15.31
N LEU A 26 12.36 1.72 14.20
CA LEU A 26 11.75 0.39 14.20
C LEU A 26 12.82 -0.71 14.23
N PRO A 27 12.54 -1.86 14.86
CA PRO A 27 13.48 -2.98 14.91
C PRO A 27 13.69 -3.57 13.52
N ASN A 28 14.93 -3.94 13.20
CA ASN A 28 15.33 -4.64 11.97
C ASN A 28 14.83 -3.99 10.66
N PRO A 29 15.19 -2.73 10.36
CA PRO A 29 14.72 -2.02 9.17
C PRO A 29 15.13 -2.71 7.85
N ILE A 30 16.18 -3.53 7.87
CA ILE A 30 16.70 -4.31 6.73
C ILE A 30 15.63 -5.25 6.16
N PHE A 31 14.66 -5.69 6.96
CA PHE A 31 13.56 -6.54 6.51
C PHE A 31 12.71 -5.92 5.39
N ALA A 32 12.79 -4.60 5.18
CA ALA A 32 12.14 -3.93 4.06
C ALA A 32 12.64 -4.40 2.69
N PHE A 33 13.87 -4.94 2.60
CA PHE A 33 14.47 -5.45 1.36
C PHE A 33 14.20 -6.93 1.09
N ILE A 34 13.51 -7.62 2.01
CA ILE A 34 13.15 -9.03 1.84
C ILE A 34 11.68 -9.07 1.40
N PRO A 35 11.35 -9.65 0.23
CA PRO A 35 10.00 -9.53 -0.33
C PRO A 35 8.90 -10.03 0.62
N PHE A 36 9.20 -11.10 1.37
CA PHE A 36 8.30 -11.69 2.34
C PHE A 36 8.03 -10.78 3.56
N PHE A 37 9.03 -10.03 4.01
CA PHE A 37 8.92 -9.18 5.21
C PHE A 37 8.58 -7.72 4.92
N GLN A 38 8.49 -7.33 3.65
CA GLN A 38 8.16 -5.96 3.27
C GLN A 38 6.79 -5.52 3.81
N LEU A 39 5.77 -6.39 3.72
CA LEU A 39 4.44 -6.14 4.30
C LEU A 39 4.46 -6.08 5.83
N PHE A 40 5.33 -6.87 6.46
CA PHE A 40 5.51 -6.86 7.91
C PHE A 40 6.10 -5.51 8.35
N MET A 41 7.14 -5.02 7.67
CA MET A 41 7.74 -3.71 7.95
C MET A 41 6.75 -2.57 7.73
N LEU A 42 5.97 -2.64 6.64
CA LEU A 42 4.89 -1.68 6.39
C LEU A 42 3.86 -1.71 7.54
N GLY A 43 3.44 -2.89 7.98
CA GLY A 43 2.54 -3.07 9.11
C GLY A 43 3.11 -2.54 10.44
N GLN A 44 4.40 -2.72 10.70
CA GLN A 44 5.07 -2.12 11.87
C GLN A 44 5.08 -0.59 11.83
N ILE A 45 5.28 0.01 10.65
CA ILE A 45 5.15 1.46 10.46
C ILE A 45 3.70 1.91 10.76
N GLY A 46 2.71 1.16 10.27
CA GLY A 46 1.30 1.38 10.59
C GLY A 46 1.00 1.29 12.10
N ASP A 47 1.46 0.23 12.76
CA ASP A 47 1.24 -0.01 14.20
C ASP A 47 1.83 1.09 15.08
N SER A 48 2.98 1.62 14.67
CA SER A 48 3.58 2.73 15.39
C SER A 48 2.85 4.06 15.14
N LEU A 49 2.06 4.19 14.06
CA LEU A 49 1.35 5.43 13.70
C LEU A 49 -0.11 5.42 14.15
N LYS A 50 -0.74 4.24 14.27
CA LYS A 50 -2.18 4.11 14.53
C LYS A 50 -2.62 4.83 15.81
N TYR A 51 -1.78 4.82 16.85
CA TYR A 51 -2.06 5.47 18.13
C TYR A 51 -2.03 7.00 18.07
N LEU A 52 -1.42 7.57 17.03
CA LEU A 52 -1.33 9.02 16.85
C LEU A 52 -2.57 9.60 16.16
N ASN A 53 -3.45 8.76 15.62
CA ASN A 53 -4.70 9.18 14.99
C ASN A 53 -5.91 8.59 15.73
N PRO A 54 -6.73 9.41 16.41
CA PRO A 54 -7.82 8.91 17.24
C PRO A 54 -8.88 8.15 16.43
N GLN A 55 -9.13 8.54 15.18
CA GLN A 55 -10.11 7.88 14.31
C GLN A 55 -9.65 6.44 13.99
N VAL A 56 -8.40 6.29 13.56
CA VAL A 56 -7.85 4.96 13.23
C VAL A 56 -7.65 4.11 14.48
N ASN A 57 -7.21 4.71 15.59
CA ASN A 57 -7.04 4.00 16.85
C ASN A 57 -8.37 3.41 17.36
N SER A 58 -9.48 4.13 17.22
CA SER A 58 -10.80 3.64 17.65
C SER A 58 -11.26 2.41 16.88
N MET A 59 -10.88 2.27 15.61
CA MET A 59 -11.31 1.15 14.75
C MET A 59 -10.29 -0.01 14.73
N PHE A 60 -8.99 0.31 14.74
CA PHE A 60 -7.90 -0.65 14.50
C PHE A 60 -6.87 -0.72 15.64
N GLY A 61 -7.11 -0.05 16.78
CA GLY A 61 -6.16 -0.01 17.90
C GLY A 61 -5.77 -1.41 18.41
N ASN A 62 -6.74 -2.33 18.45
CA ASN A 62 -6.55 -3.70 18.93
C ASN A 62 -5.93 -4.64 17.88
N ILE A 63 -5.85 -4.23 16.61
CA ILE A 63 -5.37 -5.09 15.53
C ILE A 63 -3.89 -4.80 15.29
N PRO A 64 -2.98 -5.79 15.42
CA PRO A 64 -1.58 -5.61 15.08
C PRO A 64 -1.40 -5.67 13.56
N LEU A 65 -1.25 -4.51 12.92
CA LEU A 65 -1.10 -4.37 11.46
C LEU A 65 0.17 -5.07 10.96
N SER A 66 1.22 -5.11 11.77
CA SER A 66 2.47 -5.85 11.51
C SER A 66 2.25 -7.31 11.14
N TYR A 67 1.33 -8.01 11.82
CA TYR A 67 1.01 -9.41 11.52
C TYR A 67 -0.21 -9.56 10.61
N ALA A 68 -1.17 -8.64 10.67
CA ALA A 68 -2.38 -8.72 9.86
C ALA A 68 -2.06 -8.67 8.35
N LEU A 69 -1.22 -7.71 7.91
CA LEU A 69 -0.94 -7.54 6.48
C LEU A 69 -0.25 -8.78 5.86
N PRO A 70 0.83 -9.34 6.45
CA PRO A 70 1.41 -10.59 5.95
C PRO A 70 0.45 -11.77 5.95
N LEU A 71 -0.37 -11.93 7.00
CA LEU A 71 -1.33 -13.03 7.08
C LEU A 71 -2.39 -12.96 5.99
N ILE A 72 -2.87 -11.75 5.66
CA ILE A 72 -3.84 -11.54 4.57
C ILE A 72 -3.19 -11.87 3.23
N SER A 73 -1.92 -11.51 3.01
CA SER A 73 -1.18 -11.86 1.80
C SER A 73 -1.03 -13.38 1.62
N ILE A 74 -0.73 -14.10 2.71
CA ILE A 74 -0.70 -15.57 2.70
C ILE A 74 -2.10 -16.13 2.40
N ALA A 75 -3.15 -15.63 3.08
CA ALA A 75 -4.52 -16.05 2.84
C ALA A 75 -4.93 -15.84 1.37
N GLN A 76 -4.56 -14.70 0.77
CA GLN A 76 -4.82 -14.42 -0.65
C GLN A 76 -4.24 -15.50 -1.56
N SER A 77 -2.99 -15.94 -1.30
CA SER A 77 -2.35 -16.98 -2.12
C SER A 77 -2.96 -18.38 -1.97
N LEU A 78 -3.59 -18.66 -0.82
CA LEU A 78 -4.20 -19.96 -0.51
C LEU A 78 -5.65 -20.06 -0.95
N LEU A 79 -6.37 -18.93 -1.01
CA LEU A 79 -7.77 -18.87 -1.38
C LEU A 79 -7.96 -18.99 -2.89
N ARG A 80 -9.04 -19.67 -3.31
CA ARG A 80 -9.47 -19.68 -4.71
C ARG A 80 -10.38 -18.48 -5.03
N TYR A 81 -10.49 -18.14 -6.30
CA TYR A 81 -11.43 -17.12 -6.76
C TYR A 81 -12.87 -17.52 -6.38
N PRO A 82 -13.72 -16.61 -5.88
CA PRO A 82 -13.54 -15.15 -5.78
C PRO A 82 -12.92 -14.65 -4.46
N PHE A 83 -12.71 -15.52 -3.47
CA PHE A 83 -12.21 -15.14 -2.15
C PHE A 83 -10.78 -14.58 -2.19
N SER A 84 -9.95 -15.02 -3.13
CA SER A 84 -8.63 -14.42 -3.38
C SER A 84 -8.72 -12.96 -3.83
N GLY A 85 -9.75 -12.60 -4.62
CA GLY A 85 -9.99 -11.21 -5.03
C GLY A 85 -10.38 -10.32 -3.85
N ILE A 86 -11.22 -10.84 -2.95
CA ILE A 86 -11.60 -10.14 -1.71
C ILE A 86 -10.40 -9.97 -0.79
N ALA A 87 -9.59 -11.03 -0.59
CA ALA A 87 -8.37 -10.94 0.22
C ALA A 87 -7.38 -9.91 -0.34
N ASN A 88 -7.25 -9.84 -1.67
CA ASN A 88 -6.41 -8.84 -2.33
C ASN A 88 -6.95 -7.41 -2.13
N LEU A 89 -8.27 -7.21 -2.21
CA LEU A 89 -8.89 -5.92 -1.86
C LEU A 89 -8.58 -5.53 -0.42
N VAL A 90 -8.78 -6.44 0.53
CA VAL A 90 -8.52 -6.19 1.95
C VAL A 90 -7.05 -5.86 2.19
N LEU A 91 -6.12 -6.57 1.54
CA LEU A 91 -4.69 -6.26 1.59
C LEU A 91 -4.41 -4.85 1.05
N SER A 92 -5.02 -4.50 -0.08
CA SER A 92 -4.91 -3.18 -0.71
C SER A 92 -5.44 -2.05 0.19
N PHE A 93 -6.57 -2.27 0.85
CA PHE A 93 -7.10 -1.32 1.83
C PHE A 93 -6.20 -1.21 3.07
N GLY A 94 -5.63 -2.33 3.51
CA GLY A 94 -4.68 -2.35 4.62
C GLY A 94 -3.42 -1.54 4.33
N THR A 95 -2.82 -1.70 3.14
CA THR A 95 -1.66 -0.90 2.73
C THR A 95 -2.01 0.58 2.56
N LEU A 96 -3.17 0.90 1.99
CA LEU A 96 -3.68 2.27 1.92
C LEU A 96 -3.87 2.93 3.28
N LEU A 97 -4.39 2.18 4.26
CA LEU A 97 -4.55 2.68 5.62
C LEU A 97 -3.20 3.06 6.21
N VAL A 98 -2.16 2.23 6.00
CA VAL A 98 -0.80 2.56 6.44
C VAL A 98 -0.28 3.81 5.72
N TYR A 99 -0.49 3.94 4.41
CA TYR A 99 -0.11 5.14 3.67
C TYR A 99 -0.85 6.39 4.16
N TYR A 100 -2.15 6.29 4.46
CA TYR A 100 -2.93 7.36 5.07
C TYR A 100 -2.34 7.79 6.42
N LEU A 101 -1.99 6.83 7.27
CA LEU A 101 -1.33 7.13 8.54
C LEU A 101 0.01 7.86 8.33
N ILE A 102 0.84 7.40 7.38
CA ILE A 102 2.12 8.04 7.05
C ILE A 102 1.88 9.49 6.60
N PHE A 103 1.00 9.72 5.63
CA PHE A 103 0.77 11.08 5.12
C PHE A 103 0.09 11.99 6.14
N SER A 104 -0.79 11.45 6.99
CA SER A 104 -1.42 12.19 8.09
C SER A 104 -0.38 12.72 9.07
N PHE A 105 0.67 11.94 9.36
CA PHE A 105 1.72 12.34 10.29
C PHE A 105 2.81 13.22 9.66
N TYR A 106 3.24 12.92 8.43
CA TYR A 106 4.36 13.62 7.81
C TYR A 106 3.95 14.85 6.99
N VAL A 107 2.78 14.84 6.33
CA VAL A 107 2.30 15.94 5.48
C VAL A 107 0.79 16.17 5.70
N PRO A 108 0.37 16.68 6.87
CA PRO A 108 -1.05 16.80 7.21
C PRO A 108 -1.85 17.68 6.24
N ARG A 109 -1.22 18.72 5.67
CA ARG A 109 -1.87 19.66 4.73
C ARG A 109 -2.25 19.02 3.39
N TRP A 110 -1.47 18.03 2.92
CA TRP A 110 -1.66 17.39 1.61
C TRP A 110 -2.02 15.90 1.74
N CYS A 111 -2.38 15.46 2.95
CA CYS A 111 -2.64 14.06 3.28
C CYS A 111 -3.69 13.46 2.34
N VAL A 112 -4.86 14.11 2.21
CA VAL A 112 -5.97 13.61 1.39
C VAL A 112 -5.56 13.42 -0.07
N LEU A 113 -4.81 14.37 -0.63
CA LEU A 113 -4.35 14.30 -2.01
C LEU A 113 -3.35 13.16 -2.22
N PHE A 114 -2.39 12.99 -1.32
CA PHE A 114 -1.40 11.91 -1.44
C PHE A 114 -2.04 10.53 -1.25
N THR A 115 -3.05 10.43 -0.38
CA THR A 115 -3.82 9.21 -0.21
C THR A 115 -4.72 8.91 -1.40
N ALA A 116 -5.34 9.94 -1.99
CA ALA A 116 -6.17 9.77 -3.19
C ALA A 116 -5.33 9.28 -4.38
N ILE A 117 -4.14 9.85 -4.56
CA ILE A 117 -3.18 9.41 -5.59
C ILE A 117 -2.74 7.97 -5.32
N SER A 118 -2.46 7.62 -4.07
CA SER A 118 -2.07 6.26 -3.68
C SER A 118 -3.23 5.25 -3.78
N CYS A 119 -4.48 5.72 -3.79
CA CYS A 119 -5.72 4.92 -3.86
C CYS A 119 -6.05 4.43 -5.28
N LEU A 120 -5.55 5.11 -6.33
CA LEU A 120 -5.73 4.73 -7.73
C LEU A 120 -5.59 3.22 -8.03
N PRO A 121 -4.53 2.49 -7.59
CA PRO A 121 -4.40 1.06 -7.86
C PRO A 121 -5.50 0.21 -7.20
N THR A 122 -6.04 0.65 -6.07
CA THR A 122 -7.09 -0.08 -5.35
C THR A 122 -8.46 0.10 -6.02
N ILE A 123 -8.70 1.30 -6.59
CA ILE A 123 -9.88 1.60 -7.39
C ILE A 123 -9.86 0.75 -8.66
N VAL A 124 -8.69 0.61 -9.30
CA VAL A 124 -8.49 -0.28 -10.46
C VAL A 124 -8.86 -1.71 -10.12
N LEU A 125 -8.40 -2.20 -8.97
CA LEU A 125 -8.66 -3.57 -8.52
C LEU A 125 -10.12 -3.81 -8.16
N ALA A 126 -10.78 -2.83 -7.54
CA ALA A 126 -12.20 -2.91 -7.26
C ALA A 126 -13.04 -2.92 -8.55
N LEU A 127 -12.69 -2.07 -9.51
CA LEU A 127 -13.34 -2.02 -10.82
C LEU A 127 -13.13 -3.31 -11.62
N SER A 128 -11.95 -3.92 -11.56
CA SER A 128 -11.69 -5.19 -12.27
C SER A 128 -12.43 -6.37 -11.66
N ILE A 129 -12.68 -6.38 -10.34
CA ILE A 129 -13.54 -7.40 -9.73
C ILE A 129 -15.00 -7.18 -10.14
N LEU A 130 -15.43 -5.91 -10.24
CA LEU A 130 -16.79 -5.56 -10.65
C LEU A 130 -17.06 -5.87 -12.13
N SER A 131 -16.05 -5.78 -13.00
CA SER A 131 -16.19 -6.06 -14.44
C SER A 131 -16.39 -7.54 -14.77
N VAL A 132 -16.02 -8.45 -13.87
CA VAL A 132 -16.30 -9.89 -14.00
C VAL A 132 -17.81 -10.17 -13.88
N ILE A 133 -18.60 -9.21 -13.34
CA ILE A 133 -20.05 -9.28 -13.36
C ILE A 133 -20.54 -8.95 -14.78
N PRO A 134 -21.25 -9.87 -15.46
CA PRO A 134 -21.53 -9.79 -16.91
C PRO A 134 -22.36 -8.58 -17.36
N VAL A 135 -22.89 -7.79 -16.43
CA VAL A 135 -23.71 -6.59 -16.70
C VAL A 135 -22.87 -5.40 -17.19
N PHE A 136 -21.56 -5.37 -16.95
CA PHE A 136 -20.73 -4.17 -17.17
C PHE A 136 -19.70 -4.26 -18.31
N GLY A 137 -19.62 -5.37 -19.04
CA GLY A 137 -18.50 -5.68 -19.95
C GLY A 137 -18.20 -4.68 -21.07
N ALA A 138 -19.15 -3.84 -21.49
CA ALA A 138 -18.97 -2.90 -22.61
C ALA A 138 -18.28 -1.57 -22.24
N PHE A 139 -18.31 -1.15 -20.97
CA PHE A 139 -17.73 0.13 -20.53
C PHE A 139 -16.23 0.09 -20.22
N PHE A 140 -15.63 -1.12 -20.18
CA PHE A 140 -14.30 -1.34 -19.59
C PHE A 140 -13.12 -1.22 -20.57
N GLY A 141 -13.32 -1.35 -21.89
CA GLY A 141 -12.21 -1.41 -22.85
C GLY A 141 -11.32 -0.17 -22.92
N MET A 142 -11.88 1.03 -22.83
CA MET A 142 -11.09 2.29 -22.78
C MET A 142 -10.57 2.61 -21.38
N ALA A 143 -11.30 2.19 -20.35
CA ALA A 143 -10.88 2.33 -18.97
C ALA A 143 -9.62 1.47 -18.71
N GLU A 144 -9.54 0.24 -19.23
CA GLU A 144 -8.41 -0.66 -19.04
C GLU A 144 -7.06 -0.11 -19.51
N ILE A 145 -7.00 0.68 -20.58
CA ILE A 145 -5.73 1.26 -21.09
C ILE A 145 -5.26 2.40 -20.16
N VAL A 146 -6.18 3.29 -19.77
CA VAL A 146 -5.88 4.38 -18.82
C VAL A 146 -5.54 3.82 -17.44
N LEU A 147 -6.27 2.79 -17.00
CA LEU A 147 -6.03 2.08 -15.74
C LEU A 147 -4.75 1.22 -15.81
N GLY A 148 -4.38 0.69 -16.97
CA GLY A 148 -3.14 -0.06 -17.20
C GLY A 148 -1.91 0.85 -17.17
N LEU A 149 -2.02 2.09 -17.63
CA LEU A 149 -0.97 3.11 -17.43
C LEU A 149 -0.91 3.57 -15.97
N ALA A 150 -2.07 3.73 -15.32
CA ALA A 150 -2.12 4.05 -13.89
C ALA A 150 -1.47 2.95 -13.04
N SER A 151 -1.68 1.67 -13.33
CA SER A 151 -1.07 0.54 -12.59
C SER A 151 0.44 0.44 -12.77
N ILE A 152 1.02 1.03 -13.81
CA ILE A 152 2.47 1.13 -14.02
C ILE A 152 3.08 2.30 -13.23
N LEU A 153 2.39 3.46 -13.20
CA LEU A 153 2.88 4.67 -12.53
C LEU A 153 2.65 4.64 -11.02
N THR A 154 1.52 4.10 -10.57
CA THR A 154 1.11 4.08 -9.16
C THR A 154 2.05 3.36 -8.18
N PRO A 155 2.67 2.20 -8.49
CA PRO A 155 3.58 1.55 -7.55
C PRO A 155 4.90 2.32 -7.38
N VAL A 156 5.21 3.26 -8.28
CA VAL A 156 6.35 4.18 -8.15
C VAL A 156 5.97 5.42 -7.33
N VAL A 157 4.75 5.92 -7.52
CA VAL A 157 4.29 7.17 -6.90
C VAL A 157 4.15 7.04 -5.38
N GLY A 158 3.63 5.94 -4.85
CA GLY A 158 3.52 5.73 -3.40
C GLY A 158 4.87 5.85 -2.67
N PRO A 159 5.90 5.05 -3.06
CA PRO A 159 7.25 5.16 -2.52
C PRO A 159 7.90 6.54 -2.68
N LEU A 160 7.69 7.20 -3.82
CA LEU A 160 8.21 8.56 -4.03
C LEU A 160 7.55 9.58 -3.12
N LEU A 161 6.23 9.50 -2.92
CA LEU A 161 5.50 10.38 -2.01
C LEU A 161 5.94 10.15 -0.57
N ILE A 162 6.20 8.89 -0.18
CA ILE A 162 6.82 8.56 1.10
C ILE A 162 8.17 9.24 1.23
N LEU A 163 9.09 9.06 0.28
CA LEU A 163 10.42 9.66 0.31
C LEU A 163 10.36 11.20 0.34
N TYR A 164 9.42 11.78 -0.41
CA TYR A 164 9.16 13.22 -0.40
C TYR A 164 8.67 13.69 0.98
N SER A 165 7.73 12.97 1.60
CA SER A 165 7.15 13.31 2.90
C SER A 165 8.18 13.34 4.03
N ILE A 166 9.23 12.51 3.93
CA ILE A 166 10.30 12.41 4.92
C ILE A 166 11.56 13.20 4.58
N ARG A 167 11.64 13.83 3.40
CA ARG A 167 12.84 14.53 2.89
C ARG A 167 13.37 15.61 3.84
N GLY A 168 12.48 16.30 4.54
CA GLY A 168 12.82 17.39 5.47
C GLY A 168 13.24 16.92 6.86
N ARG A 169 13.05 15.64 7.20
CA ARG A 169 13.45 15.08 8.49
C ARG A 169 14.81 14.38 8.31
N ARG A 170 15.88 15.17 8.40
CA ARG A 170 17.24 14.65 8.50
C ARG A 170 17.51 14.23 9.95
N TRP A 171 18.31 13.19 10.07
CA TRP A 171 19.04 12.80 11.26
C TRP A 171 19.81 13.99 11.82
#